data_AF-A0A0F9CEI1-F1
#
_entry.id   AF-A0A0F9CEI1-F1
#
_cell.length_a   1.000
_cell.length_b   1.000
_cell.length_c   1.000
_cell.angle_alpha   90.00
_cell.angle_beta   90.00
_cell.angle_gamma   90.00
#
_symmetry.space_group_name_H-M   'P 1'
#
loop_
_entity.id
_entity.type
_entity.pdbx_description
1 polymer ?
#
loop_
_entity_poly.entity_id
_entity_poly.type
_entity_poly.pdbx_seq_one_letter_code
_entity_poly.pdbx_strand_id
1 'polypeptide(L)'
;MSYIALRTDGNGYASIADGSQSGLNMGLSDFMIEIRVKLNTPLANQSNFPRIIEKIVASLTGYRAFFDSGGEIWLRVGDGAVRSAGADGSFMDDLAWHTLAFIVDRSSATGLKIYNNGTELSYITQQNVSEITGSFDSSHDFEVGGDASFVGTSL
;
A
#
# COMPACT_ATOMS: atom_id res chain seq x y z
N MET A 1 -17.21 21.24 -6.81
CA MET A 1 -16.11 20.57 -7.53
C MET A 1 -16.44 19.08 -7.54
N SER A 2 -16.67 18.47 -8.70
CA SER A 2 -16.92 17.02 -8.81
C SER A 2 -15.59 16.32 -9.03
N TYR A 3 -15.17 15.48 -8.08
CA TYR A 3 -14.02 14.61 -8.26
C TYR A 3 -14.45 13.39 -9.08
N ILE A 4 -13.72 13.06 -10.13
CA ILE A 4 -13.85 11.77 -10.81
C ILE A 4 -12.89 10.83 -10.08
N ALA A 5 -13.43 9.73 -9.55
CA ALA A 5 -12.66 8.75 -8.83
C ALA A 5 -12.72 7.40 -9.54
N LEU A 6 -11.59 6.68 -9.60
CA LEU A 6 -11.57 5.30 -10.07
C LEU A 6 -12.33 4.39 -9.09
N ARG A 7 -13.45 3.82 -9.49
CA ARG A 7 -14.20 2.85 -8.66
C ARG A 7 -13.80 1.41 -9.00
N THR A 8 -13.43 0.64 -7.98
CA THR A 8 -13.04 -0.77 -8.11
C THR A 8 -14.05 -1.66 -7.37
N ASP A 9 -15.13 -2.03 -8.06
CA ASP A 9 -16.13 -2.95 -7.51
C ASP A 9 -15.68 -4.42 -7.68
N GLY A 10 -15.79 -5.22 -6.62
CA GLY A 10 -15.42 -6.65 -6.65
C GLY A 10 -13.91 -6.87 -6.87
N ASN A 11 -13.56 -7.75 -7.80
CA ASN A 11 -12.16 -8.08 -8.12
C ASN A 11 -11.54 -7.14 -9.17
N GLY A 12 -12.19 -6.01 -9.48
CA GLY A 12 -11.68 -5.04 -10.44
C GLY A 12 -10.48 -4.26 -9.87
N TYR A 13 -9.50 -3.98 -10.73
CA TYR A 13 -8.36 -3.13 -10.42
C TYR A 13 -7.96 -2.34 -11.66
N ALA A 14 -7.28 -1.19 -11.46
CA ALA A 14 -6.54 -0.55 -12.53
C ALA A 14 -5.09 -1.03 -12.47
N SER A 15 -4.48 -1.27 -13.63
CA SER A 15 -3.08 -1.65 -13.72
C SER A 15 -2.30 -0.74 -14.67
N ILE A 16 -1.02 -0.58 -14.35
CA ILE A 16 -0.02 -0.02 -15.25
C ILE A 16 1.02 -1.12 -15.48
N ALA A 17 1.21 -1.49 -16.74
CA ALA A 17 2.10 -2.58 -17.12
C ALA A 17 3.56 -2.24 -16.76
N ASP A 18 4.31 -3.15 -16.13
CA ASP A 18 5.69 -2.90 -15.66
C ASP A 18 6.60 -2.28 -16.74
N GLY A 19 6.62 -2.87 -17.93
CA GLY A 19 7.45 -2.41 -19.06
C GLY A 19 7.16 -0.99 -19.57
N SER A 20 6.10 -0.34 -19.07
CA SER A 20 5.72 1.02 -19.42
C SER A 20 6.12 2.08 -18.39
N GLN A 21 6.74 1.69 -17.27
CA GLN A 21 6.94 2.60 -16.13
C GLN A 21 8.18 2.31 -15.27
N SER A 22 9.35 2.77 -15.72
CA SER A 22 10.55 2.76 -14.89
C SER A 22 10.41 3.57 -13.59
N GLY A 23 9.53 4.58 -13.56
CA GLY A 23 9.29 5.42 -12.38
C GLY A 23 8.62 4.70 -11.21
N LEU A 24 8.06 3.49 -11.41
CA LEU A 24 7.49 2.67 -10.33
C LEU A 24 8.43 1.54 -9.88
N ASN A 25 9.64 1.46 -10.45
CA ASN A 25 10.71 0.61 -9.98
C ASN A 25 11.60 1.42 -9.03
N MET A 26 11.35 1.25 -7.73
CA MET A 26 11.91 2.09 -6.66
C MET A 26 13.39 1.79 -6.38
N GLY A 27 13.94 0.70 -6.91
CA GLY A 27 15.34 0.34 -6.78
C GLY A 27 15.78 0.26 -5.32
N LEU A 28 16.81 1.04 -5.01
CA LEU A 28 17.38 1.23 -3.67
C LEU A 28 16.99 2.59 -3.07
N SER A 29 16.05 3.31 -3.67
CA SER A 29 15.67 4.65 -3.23
C SER A 29 14.66 4.62 -2.08
N ASP A 30 14.70 5.68 -1.29
CA ASP A 30 13.56 6.07 -0.46
C ASP A 30 12.43 6.55 -1.35
N PHE A 31 11.18 6.33 -0.92
CA PHE A 31 10.03 6.77 -1.69
C PHE A 31 8.80 7.03 -0.82
N MET A 32 7.82 7.71 -1.41
CA MET A 32 6.52 7.96 -0.81
C MET A 32 5.42 7.74 -1.84
N ILE A 33 4.30 7.16 -1.37
CA ILE A 33 3.08 6.99 -2.15
C ILE A 33 1.94 7.67 -1.39
N GLU A 34 1.32 8.67 -2.01
CA GLU A 34 0.13 9.33 -1.49
C GLU A 34 -1.09 8.94 -2.33
N ILE A 35 -2.19 8.58 -1.66
CA ILE A 35 -3.42 8.13 -2.30
C ILE A 35 -4.63 8.55 -1.48
N ARG A 36 -5.69 9.02 -2.16
CA ARG A 36 -7.00 9.23 -1.53
C ARG A 36 -7.88 8.01 -1.76
N VAL A 37 -8.35 7.41 -0.67
CA VAL A 37 -9.15 6.18 -0.71
C VAL A 37 -10.45 6.36 0.06
N LYS A 38 -11.47 5.62 -0.37
CA LYS A 38 -12.74 5.48 0.36
C LYS A 38 -13.20 4.03 0.30
N LEU A 39 -13.55 3.50 1.47
CA LEU A 39 -14.20 2.20 1.58
C LEU A 39 -15.63 2.27 1.05
N ASN A 40 -16.07 1.25 0.33
CA ASN A 40 -17.49 1.12 -0.03
C ASN A 40 -18.28 0.27 0.97
N THR A 41 -17.57 -0.50 1.81
CA THR A 41 -18.10 -1.38 2.85
C THR A 41 -17.10 -1.44 4.01
N PRO A 42 -17.53 -1.52 5.29
CA PRO A 42 -16.61 -1.68 6.41
C PRO A 42 -15.81 -2.97 6.28
N LEU A 43 -14.54 -2.95 6.70
CA LEU A 43 -13.62 -4.08 6.54
C LEU A 43 -13.68 -5.12 7.67
N ALA A 44 -14.48 -4.88 8.70
CA ALA A 44 -14.62 -5.78 9.83
C ALA A 44 -15.07 -7.19 9.38
N ASN A 45 -14.23 -8.20 9.67
CA ASN A 45 -14.45 -9.61 9.37
C ASN A 45 -14.33 -10.01 7.88
N GLN A 46 -13.58 -9.25 7.08
CA GLN A 46 -13.22 -9.70 5.74
C GLN A 46 -12.18 -10.83 5.81
N SER A 47 -12.36 -11.90 5.03
CA SER A 47 -11.39 -13.00 4.93
C SER A 47 -10.19 -12.68 4.04
N ASN A 48 -10.25 -11.56 3.33
CA ASN A 48 -9.26 -11.16 2.34
C ASN A 48 -8.42 -9.99 2.87
N PHE A 49 -7.31 -9.71 2.19
CA PHE A 49 -6.42 -8.57 2.46
C PHE A 49 -6.63 -7.52 1.38
N PRO A 50 -7.65 -6.65 1.51
CA PRO A 50 -8.10 -5.83 0.40
C PRO A 50 -7.00 -4.85 0.02
N ARG A 51 -6.67 -4.80 -1.27
CA ARG A 51 -5.50 -4.10 -1.77
C ARG A 51 -5.79 -2.61 -1.96
N ILE A 52 -4.85 -1.76 -1.53
CA ILE A 52 -4.81 -0.34 -1.87
C ILE A 52 -3.97 -0.18 -3.14
N ILE A 53 -2.72 -0.61 -3.06
CA ILE A 53 -1.76 -0.63 -4.18
C ILE A 53 -0.88 -1.89 -4.09
N GLU A 54 -0.41 -2.39 -5.23
CA GLU A 54 0.51 -3.52 -5.27
C GLU A 54 1.44 -3.46 -6.48
N LYS A 55 2.73 -3.69 -6.22
CA LYS A 55 3.75 -4.00 -7.21
C LYS A 55 4.73 -4.95 -6.56
N ILE A 56 4.28 -6.17 -6.28
CA ILE A 56 5.06 -7.18 -5.56
C ILE A 56 4.86 -8.54 -6.22
N VAL A 57 5.95 -9.28 -6.47
CA VAL A 57 5.87 -10.64 -7.01
C VAL A 57 5.71 -11.67 -5.88
N ALA A 58 5.42 -12.93 -6.24
CA ALA A 58 5.26 -14.03 -5.28
C ALA A 58 6.48 -14.28 -4.39
N SER A 59 7.70 -13.94 -4.85
CA SER A 59 8.92 -13.97 -4.03
C SER A 59 8.98 -12.88 -2.96
N LEU A 60 8.00 -11.98 -2.91
CA LEU A 60 7.94 -10.79 -2.05
C LEU A 60 8.97 -9.71 -2.42
N THR A 61 9.46 -9.70 -3.66
CA THR A 61 10.22 -8.58 -4.21
C THR A 61 9.24 -7.49 -4.67
N GLY A 62 9.40 -6.27 -4.16
CA GLY A 62 8.53 -5.14 -4.48
C GLY A 62 7.89 -4.50 -3.25
N TYR A 63 6.72 -3.88 -3.46
CA TYR A 63 5.99 -3.16 -2.42
C TYR A 63 4.48 -3.30 -2.58
N ARG A 64 3.74 -3.21 -1.47
CA ARG A 64 2.28 -3.14 -1.47
C ARG A 64 1.73 -2.43 -0.24
N ALA A 65 0.57 -1.81 -0.40
CA ALA A 65 -0.24 -1.33 0.71
C ALA A 65 -1.62 -1.98 0.65
N PHE A 66 -2.12 -2.44 1.79
CA PHE A 66 -3.35 -3.22 1.88
C PHE A 66 -3.98 -3.05 3.26
N PHE A 67 -5.25 -3.42 3.37
CA PHE A 67 -5.89 -3.57 4.67
C PHE A 67 -5.82 -5.03 5.12
N ASP A 68 -5.67 -5.26 6.41
CA ASP A 68 -5.79 -6.61 6.97
C ASP A 68 -7.24 -7.04 7.20
N SER A 69 -7.43 -8.27 7.69
CA SER A 69 -8.76 -8.81 8.01
C SER A 69 -9.48 -8.06 9.13
N GLY A 70 -8.75 -7.30 9.96
CA GLY A 70 -9.30 -6.44 10.98
C GLY A 70 -9.68 -5.05 10.44
N GLY A 71 -9.04 -4.59 9.36
CA GLY A 71 -9.17 -3.24 8.81
C GLY A 71 -7.99 -2.32 9.16
N GLU A 72 -6.91 -2.87 9.73
CA GLU A 72 -5.63 -2.19 9.92
C GLU A 72 -4.99 -1.89 8.58
N ILE A 73 -4.27 -0.77 8.48
CA ILE A 73 -3.55 -0.39 7.27
C ILE A 73 -2.13 -0.94 7.33
N TRP A 74 -1.72 -1.64 6.29
CA TRP A 74 -0.40 -2.25 6.18
C TRP A 74 0.38 -1.71 4.98
N LEU A 75 1.67 -1.47 5.19
CA LEU A 75 2.68 -1.24 4.16
C LEU A 75 3.70 -2.37 4.22
N ARG A 76 4.00 -3.01 3.09
CA ARG A 76 5.01 -4.06 2.99
C ARG A 76 5.97 -3.77 1.86
N VAL A 77 7.24 -4.05 2.10
CA VAL A 77 8.31 -4.02 1.10
C VAL A 77 9.22 -5.24 1.23
N GLY A 78 9.90 -5.63 0.16
CA GLY A 78 10.90 -6.69 0.21
C GLY A 78 11.74 -6.78 -1.06
N ASP A 79 12.90 -7.41 -0.96
CA ASP A 79 13.81 -7.66 -2.09
C ASP A 79 13.79 -9.12 -2.56
N GLY A 80 12.96 -9.97 -1.93
CA GLY A 80 12.86 -11.40 -2.18
C GLY A 80 13.65 -12.26 -1.19
N ALA A 81 14.60 -11.69 -0.45
CA ALA A 81 15.34 -12.36 0.63
C ALA A 81 14.92 -11.84 2.01
N VAL A 82 14.78 -10.52 2.14
CA VAL A 82 14.36 -9.82 3.35
C VAL A 82 13.09 -9.03 3.06
N ARG A 83 12.22 -8.93 4.06
CA ARG A 83 10.97 -8.17 3.96
C ARG A 83 10.73 -7.37 5.22
N SER A 84 10.17 -6.18 5.07
CA SER A 84 9.69 -5.37 6.18
C SER A 84 8.21 -5.08 5.98
N ALA A 85 7.49 -5.06 7.10
CA ALA A 85 6.09 -4.70 7.12
C ALA A 85 5.82 -3.78 8.29
N GLY A 86 4.95 -2.83 8.01
CA GLY A 86 4.47 -1.83 8.91
C GLY A 86 2.97 -1.84 8.97
N ALA A 87 2.43 -1.78 10.19
CA ALA A 87 1.00 -1.76 10.42
C ALA A 87 0.61 -0.56 11.29
N ASP A 88 -0.54 0.01 10.99
CA ASP A 88 -1.29 0.85 11.91
C ASP A 88 -2.32 0.02 12.66
N GLY A 89 -2.35 0.13 13.99
CA GLY A 89 -3.36 -0.53 14.83
C GLY A 89 -4.73 0.16 14.82
N SER A 90 -4.89 1.26 14.07
CA SER A 90 -6.16 1.95 13.91
C SER A 90 -6.96 1.35 12.76
N PHE A 91 -8.25 1.14 12.99
CA PHE A 91 -9.17 0.59 12.01
C PHE A 91 -9.81 1.72 11.19
N MET A 92 -9.82 1.58 9.86
CA MET A 92 -10.62 2.44 9.00
C MET A 92 -11.97 1.76 8.74
N ASP A 93 -13.06 2.31 9.31
CA ASP A 93 -14.40 1.72 9.22
C ASP A 93 -15.53 2.73 8.92
N ASP A 94 -15.22 4.01 8.77
CA ASP A 94 -16.19 5.12 8.73
C ASP A 94 -16.78 5.40 7.33
N LEU A 95 -16.36 4.65 6.30
CA LEU A 95 -16.73 4.85 4.90
C LEU A 95 -16.47 6.27 4.39
N ALA A 96 -15.55 7.02 5.01
CA ALA A 96 -15.19 8.37 4.59
C ALA A 96 -14.01 8.35 3.60
N TRP A 97 -13.75 9.50 2.99
CA TRP A 97 -12.52 9.70 2.22
C TRP A 97 -11.36 9.96 3.16
N HIS A 98 -10.27 9.22 2.95
CA HIS A 98 -9.00 9.42 3.66
C HIS A 98 -7.89 9.69 2.66
N THR A 99 -7.00 10.61 3.01
CA THR A 99 -5.70 10.73 2.37
C THR A 99 -4.72 9.86 3.13
N LEU A 100 -4.18 8.84 2.47
CA LEU A 100 -3.14 7.98 3.00
C LEU A 100 -1.80 8.34 2.37
N ALA A 101 -0.75 8.39 3.18
CA ALA A 101 0.62 8.46 2.68
C ALA A 101 1.46 7.33 3.28
N PHE A 102 2.17 6.62 2.40
CA PHE A 102 3.05 5.52 2.73
C PHE A 102 4.49 5.96 2.46
N ILE A 103 5.35 5.93 3.46
CA ILE A 103 6.75 6.33 3.33
C ILE A 103 7.63 5.11 3.52
N VAL A 104 8.68 5.02 2.70
CA VAL A 104 9.77 4.06 2.82
C VAL A 104 11.07 4.83 2.89
N ASP A 105 11.66 4.86 4.08
CA ASP A 105 12.97 5.42 4.38
C ASP A 105 13.93 4.27 4.74
N ARG A 106 14.80 3.90 3.80
CA ARG A 106 15.73 2.79 3.95
C ARG A 106 16.89 3.10 4.89
N SER A 107 17.02 4.35 5.35
CA SER A 107 18.06 4.74 6.30
C SER A 107 17.66 4.50 7.76
N SER A 108 16.38 4.20 8.03
CA SER A 108 15.82 4.10 9.37
C SER A 108 15.20 2.74 9.67
N ALA A 109 15.42 2.25 10.90
CA ALA A 109 14.79 1.00 11.35
C ALA A 109 13.26 1.06 11.46
N THR A 110 12.74 2.27 11.60
CA THR A 110 11.31 2.60 11.62
C THR A 110 10.93 3.40 10.38
N GLY A 111 11.65 3.22 9.28
CA GLY A 111 11.49 4.01 8.07
C GLY A 111 10.27 3.68 7.22
N LEU A 112 9.52 2.63 7.55
CA LEU A 112 8.16 2.47 7.03
C LEU A 112 7.22 3.33 7.87
N LYS A 113 6.50 4.27 7.24
CA LYS A 113 5.54 5.13 7.95
C LYS A 113 4.22 5.20 7.19
N ILE A 114 3.15 5.33 7.94
CA ILE A 114 1.79 5.47 7.41
C ILE A 114 1.19 6.73 8.01
N TYR A 115 0.65 7.60 7.16
CA TYR A 115 -0.09 8.79 7.56
C TYR A 115 -1.53 8.66 7.11
N ASN A 116 -2.48 9.03 7.96
CA ASN A 116 -3.89 9.17 7.61
C ASN A 116 -4.32 10.62 7.87
N ASN A 117 -4.78 11.30 6.82
CA ASN A 117 -5.18 12.71 6.85
C ASN A 117 -4.10 13.62 7.46
N GLY A 118 -2.83 13.33 7.15
CA GLY A 118 -1.67 14.10 7.60
C GLY A 118 -1.18 13.78 9.03
N THR A 119 -1.84 12.87 9.74
CA THR A 119 -1.38 12.40 11.07
C THR A 119 -0.61 11.10 10.91
N GLU A 120 0.61 11.05 11.45
CA GLU A 120 1.39 9.81 11.51
C GLU A 120 0.69 8.81 12.43
N LEU A 121 0.46 7.60 11.91
CA LEU A 121 -0.20 6.55 12.64
C LEU A 121 0.82 5.76 13.48
N SER A 122 0.38 5.28 14.65
CA SER A 122 1.23 4.45 15.52
C SER A 122 1.58 3.16 14.82
N TYR A 123 2.86 2.81 14.84
CA TYR A 123 3.44 1.89 13.89
C TYR A 123 4.05 0.66 14.58
N ILE A 124 3.71 -0.53 14.08
CA ILE A 124 4.32 -1.80 14.50
C ILE A 124 5.22 -2.31 13.36
N THR A 125 6.53 -2.28 13.55
CA THR A 125 7.50 -2.91 12.61
C THR A 125 7.53 -4.40 12.88
N GLN A 126 7.28 -5.21 11.85
CA GLN A 126 7.58 -6.64 11.93
C GLN A 126 9.04 -6.95 11.59
N GLN A 127 9.75 -6.09 10.84
CA GLN A 127 11.21 -6.13 10.58
C GLN A 127 11.76 -4.75 10.19
N ASN A 128 13.07 -4.55 10.32
CA ASN A 128 13.78 -3.32 10.01
C ASN A 128 13.96 -3.12 8.49
N VAL A 129 13.43 -2.03 7.92
CA VAL A 129 13.58 -1.73 6.48
C VAL A 129 15.02 -1.37 6.08
N SER A 130 15.82 -0.83 7.00
CA SER A 130 17.24 -0.51 6.76
C SER A 130 18.13 -1.74 6.63
N GLU A 131 17.63 -2.93 6.97
CA GLU A 131 18.32 -4.20 6.76
C GLU A 131 18.09 -4.77 5.35
N ILE A 132 17.12 -4.24 4.61
CA ILE A 132 16.91 -4.65 3.23
C ILE A 132 17.94 -3.94 2.36
N THR A 133 18.80 -4.70 1.69
CA THR A 133 19.90 -4.17 0.87
C THR A 133 19.68 -4.39 -0.62
N GLY A 134 18.77 -5.31 -1.00
CA GLY A 134 18.39 -5.54 -2.38
C GLY A 134 17.38 -4.54 -2.93
N SER A 135 17.16 -4.63 -4.23
CA SER A 135 16.24 -3.78 -4.99
C SER A 135 14.78 -4.12 -4.68
N PHE A 136 13.94 -3.09 -4.62
CA PHE A 136 12.48 -3.21 -4.62
C PHE A 136 11.87 -3.26 -6.03
N ASP A 137 12.70 -3.36 -7.07
CA ASP A 137 12.21 -3.50 -8.44
C ASP A 137 11.53 -4.84 -8.62
N SER A 138 10.38 -4.80 -9.29
CA SER A 138 9.50 -5.95 -9.42
C SER A 138 8.92 -5.98 -10.82
N SER A 139 8.96 -7.14 -11.46
CA SER A 139 8.35 -7.36 -12.77
C SER A 139 6.82 -7.45 -12.70
N HIS A 140 6.22 -7.27 -11.53
CA HIS A 140 4.78 -7.20 -11.36
C HIS A 140 4.26 -5.86 -11.92
N ASP A 141 3.07 -5.86 -12.51
CA ASP A 141 2.37 -4.63 -12.86
C ASP A 141 2.07 -3.82 -11.60
N PHE A 142 1.97 -2.49 -11.73
CA PHE A 142 1.48 -1.68 -10.62
C PHE A 142 -0.04 -1.69 -10.65
N GLU A 143 -0.66 -2.20 -9.60
CA GLU A 143 -2.10 -2.35 -9.48
C GLU A 143 -2.65 -1.45 -8.38
N VAL A 144 -3.83 -0.88 -8.62
CA VAL A 144 -4.58 -0.07 -7.67
C VAL A 144 -5.98 -0.66 -7.48
N GLY A 145 -6.34 -0.93 -6.22
CA GLY A 145 -7.57 -1.66 -5.88
C GLY A 145 -7.51 -3.13 -6.26
N GLY A 146 -8.61 -3.86 -6.05
CA GLY A 146 -8.68 -5.32 -6.20
C GLY A 146 -8.98 -5.99 -4.85
N ASP A 147 -9.68 -7.11 -4.92
CA ASP A 147 -10.28 -7.83 -3.79
C ASP A 147 -11.27 -7.00 -2.96
N ALA A 148 -12.49 -6.93 -3.50
CA ALA A 148 -13.74 -6.47 -2.91
C ALA A 148 -13.60 -5.37 -1.85
N SER A 149 -13.83 -4.10 -2.28
CA SER A 149 -14.66 -3.08 -1.58
C SER A 149 -14.12 -1.65 -1.62
N PHE A 150 -13.60 -1.14 -2.74
CA PHE A 150 -13.07 0.24 -2.79
C PHE A 150 -13.68 1.14 -3.87
N VAL A 151 -13.82 2.42 -3.53
CA VAL A 151 -14.07 3.50 -4.49
C VAL A 151 -12.93 4.51 -4.32
N GLY A 152 -11.99 4.56 -5.27
CA GLY A 152 -11.29 5.80 -5.60
C GLY A 152 -9.78 5.78 -5.67
N THR A 153 -9.27 6.36 -6.76
CA THR A 153 -8.18 7.35 -6.75
C THR A 153 -8.69 8.65 -7.36
N SER A 154 -8.27 9.81 -6.83
CA SER A 154 -8.35 11.10 -7.51
C SER A 154 -6.94 11.64 -7.70
N LEU A 155 -6.54 11.94 -8.93
CA LEU A 155 -5.33 12.72 -9.24
C LEU A 155 -5.57 14.20 -8.95
#